data_AF-A0A661WGY5-F1
#
_entry.id   AF-A0A661WGY5-F1
#
_cell.length_a   1.000
_cell.length_b   1.000
_cell.length_c   1.000
_cell.angle_alpha   90.00
_cell.angle_beta   90.00
_cell.angle_gamma   90.00
#
_symmetry.space_group_name_H-M   'P 1'
#
loop_
_entity.id
_entity.type
_entity.pdbx_description
1 polymer ?
#
loop_
_entity_poly.entity_id
_entity_poly.type
_entity_poly.pdbx_seq_one_letter_code
_entity_poly.pdbx_strand_id
1 'polypeptide(L)'
;MIGYDFQIMVTDVTVSQYAEYLNSALAAGTISIGDFSVETGEEIWSEEGVGGYYPGDPFQGAHHEEEIKAGDHLHLPFTDGVRLIREGDTFASIPEYANHPMTMVTWFGANAYCKFYGGRLPLELEWEKAARGTEIVGEDGLAFPWGEEIHGNNANFYSSFDLFEKMFGKLGNTTPVGF
;
A
#
# COMPACT_ATOMS: atom_id res chain seq x y z
N MET A 1 10.18 -22.85 0.51
CA MET A 1 9.62 -22.09 -0.64
C MET A 1 8.21 -22.58 -0.92
N ILE A 2 7.25 -21.70 -1.19
CA ILE A 2 5.86 -22.08 -1.50
C ILE A 2 5.79 -22.94 -2.78
N GLY A 3 5.07 -24.06 -2.70
CA GLY A 3 5.00 -25.10 -3.73
C GLY A 3 3.89 -24.95 -4.77
N TYR A 4 3.30 -23.76 -4.87
CA TYR A 4 2.23 -23.45 -5.82
C TYR A 4 2.56 -22.19 -6.65
N ASP A 5 1.82 -22.05 -7.75
CA ASP A 5 1.88 -20.91 -8.66
C ASP A 5 0.86 -19.83 -8.25
N PHE A 6 1.22 -18.57 -8.49
CA PHE A 6 0.36 -17.41 -8.22
C PHE A 6 0.65 -16.29 -9.21
N GLN A 7 -0.23 -15.30 -9.26
CA GLN A 7 -0.04 -14.07 -10.02
C GLN A 7 0.09 -12.90 -9.05
N ILE A 8 0.95 -11.95 -9.38
CA ILE A 8 1.14 -10.70 -8.63
C ILE A 8 1.25 -9.56 -9.65
N MET A 9 0.83 -8.36 -9.26
CA MET A 9 0.99 -7.19 -10.13
C MET A 9 2.49 -6.91 -10.36
N VAL A 10 2.83 -6.52 -11.58
CA VAL A 10 4.22 -6.18 -11.96
C VAL A 10 4.65 -4.83 -11.38
N THR A 11 3.67 -3.96 -11.13
CA THR A 11 3.87 -2.63 -10.53
C THR A 11 2.99 -2.49 -9.32
N ASP A 12 3.32 -1.53 -8.46
CA ASP A 12 2.40 -1.06 -7.44
C ASP A 12 1.11 -0.52 -8.08
N VAL A 13 0.05 -0.48 -7.27
CA VAL A 13 -1.19 0.20 -7.65
C VAL A 13 -0.90 1.69 -7.78
N THR A 14 -1.18 2.24 -8.96
CA THR A 14 -0.94 3.66 -9.25
C THR A 14 -2.01 4.56 -8.63
N VAL A 15 -1.69 5.84 -8.46
CA VAL A 15 -2.65 6.86 -8.02
C VAL A 15 -3.89 6.88 -8.92
N SER A 16 -3.72 6.82 -10.25
CA SER A 16 -4.85 6.81 -11.19
C SER A 16 -5.72 5.55 -11.04
N GLN A 17 -5.11 4.37 -10.92
CA GLN A 17 -5.86 3.12 -10.71
C GLN A 17 -6.65 3.13 -9.40
N TYR A 18 -6.08 3.70 -8.33
CA TYR A 18 -6.78 3.80 -7.05
C TYR A 18 -7.93 4.82 -7.10
N ALA A 19 -7.75 5.94 -7.80
CA ALA A 19 -8.83 6.91 -8.03
C ALA A 19 -10.02 6.29 -8.78
N GLU A 20 -9.76 5.51 -9.83
CA GLU A 20 -10.79 4.77 -10.56
C GLU A 20 -11.55 3.79 -9.68
N TYR A 21 -10.83 3.08 -8.79
CA TYR A 21 -11.43 2.23 -7.77
C TYR A 21 -12.34 3.02 -6.83
N LEU A 22 -11.87 4.13 -6.26
CA LEU A 22 -12.66 4.94 -5.32
C LEU A 22 -13.98 5.39 -5.95
N ASN A 23 -13.93 5.92 -7.17
CA ASN A 23 -15.13 6.36 -7.89
C ASN A 23 -16.10 5.19 -8.15
N SER A 24 -15.58 4.05 -8.59
CA SER A 24 -16.40 2.87 -8.92
C SER A 24 -17.03 2.24 -7.67
N ALA A 25 -16.26 2.15 -6.59
CA ALA A 25 -16.69 1.57 -5.33
C ALA A 25 -17.67 2.48 -4.57
N LEU A 26 -17.53 3.81 -4.66
CA LEU A 26 -18.52 4.76 -4.15
C LEU A 26 -19.82 4.66 -4.94
N ALA A 27 -19.76 4.61 -6.28
CA ALA A 27 -20.94 4.44 -7.12
C ALA A 27 -21.66 3.10 -6.85
N ALA A 28 -20.91 2.06 -6.50
CA ALA A 28 -21.46 0.76 -6.10
C ALA A 28 -21.99 0.73 -4.65
N GLY A 29 -21.72 1.77 -3.84
CA GLY A 29 -22.10 1.83 -2.43
C GLY A 29 -21.34 0.86 -1.53
N THR A 30 -20.19 0.35 -1.97
CA THR A 30 -19.36 -0.58 -1.18
C THR A 30 -18.40 0.13 -0.22
N ILE A 31 -18.21 1.43 -0.41
CA ILE A 31 -17.45 2.34 0.45
C ILE A 31 -18.23 3.63 0.63
N SER A 32 -17.87 4.41 1.63
CA SER A 32 -18.47 5.71 1.95
C SER A 32 -17.41 6.73 2.31
N ILE A 33 -17.78 8.01 2.22
CA ILE A 33 -17.00 9.13 2.72
C ILE A 33 -17.58 9.57 4.06
N GLY A 34 -16.72 9.80 5.05
CA GLY A 34 -17.15 10.26 6.38
C GLY A 34 -16.03 10.19 7.41
N ASP A 35 -16.41 10.25 8.67
CA ASP A 35 -15.54 10.10 9.83
C ASP A 35 -15.46 8.63 10.26
N PHE A 36 -14.23 8.12 10.41
CA PHE A 36 -13.97 6.75 10.83
C PHE A 36 -13.13 6.72 12.10
N SER A 37 -13.45 5.79 13.01
CA SER A 37 -12.65 5.54 14.21
C SER A 37 -11.38 4.80 13.83
N VAL A 38 -10.22 5.34 14.21
CA VAL A 38 -8.91 4.70 14.04
C VAL A 38 -8.37 4.37 15.41
N GLU A 39 -7.93 3.13 15.58
CA GLU A 39 -7.38 2.59 16.82
C GLU A 39 -5.94 2.14 16.57
N THR A 40 -5.01 2.53 17.44
CA THR A 40 -3.61 2.07 17.40
C THR A 40 -3.11 1.94 18.84
N GLY A 41 -2.98 0.70 19.31
CA GLY A 41 -2.71 0.43 20.73
C GLY A 41 -3.82 0.99 21.63
N GLU A 42 -3.47 1.94 22.51
CA GLU A 42 -4.43 2.60 23.42
C GLU A 42 -5.01 3.90 22.86
N GLU A 43 -4.52 4.37 21.70
CA GLU A 43 -4.94 5.63 21.10
C GLU A 43 -6.13 5.41 20.16
N ILE A 44 -7.19 6.19 20.36
CA ILE A 44 -8.40 6.18 19.54
C ILE A 44 -8.70 7.61 19.11
N TRP A 45 -8.83 7.83 17.81
CA TRP A 45 -9.24 9.12 17.26
C TRP A 45 -10.18 8.95 16.06
N SER A 46 -10.79 10.06 15.63
CA SER A 46 -11.65 10.11 14.46
C SER A 46 -10.89 10.74 13.31
N GLU A 47 -10.94 10.12 12.14
CA GLU A 47 -10.27 10.59 10.93
C GLU A 47 -11.28 10.69 9.78
N GLU A 48 -11.34 11.85 9.10
CA GLU A 48 -12.17 12.00 7.90
C GLU A 48 -11.48 11.30 6.71
N GLY A 49 -12.23 10.52 5.96
CA GLY A 49 -11.68 9.82 4.81
C GLY A 49 -12.71 9.05 4.00
N VAL A 50 -12.20 8.09 3.24
CA VAL A 50 -12.96 6.99 2.66
C VAL A 50 -12.82 5.78 3.55
N GLY A 51 -13.91 5.06 3.79
CA GLY A 51 -13.88 3.78 4.50
C GLY A 51 -14.95 2.82 4.00
N GLY A 52 -14.94 1.61 4.55
CA GLY A 52 -15.90 0.58 4.20
C GLY A 52 -15.86 -0.61 5.14
N TYR A 53 -16.85 -1.49 4.98
CA TYR A 53 -17.05 -2.60 5.90
C TYR A 53 -15.95 -3.67 5.77
N TYR A 54 -15.34 -4.01 6.89
CA TYR A 54 -14.51 -5.19 7.07
C TYR A 54 -15.21 -6.18 8.02
N PRO A 55 -15.25 -7.49 7.70
CA PRO A 55 -15.94 -8.48 8.53
C PRO A 55 -15.23 -8.80 9.85
N GLY A 56 -14.03 -8.30 10.06
CA GLY A 56 -13.17 -8.67 11.18
C GLY A 56 -12.40 -9.96 10.94
N ASP A 57 -11.43 -10.23 11.80
CA ASP A 57 -10.60 -11.43 11.77
C ASP A 57 -10.89 -12.35 12.96
N PRO A 58 -10.66 -13.67 12.83
CA PRO A 58 -10.69 -14.56 13.98
C PRO A 58 -9.69 -14.11 15.05
N PHE A 59 -10.14 -14.00 16.30
CA PHE A 59 -9.31 -13.59 17.42
C PHE A 59 -9.19 -14.73 18.44
N GLN A 60 -7.96 -15.12 18.79
CA GLN A 60 -7.69 -16.22 19.72
C GLN A 60 -7.08 -15.75 21.06
N GLY A 61 -6.73 -14.47 21.18
CA GLY A 61 -6.10 -13.90 22.36
C GLY A 61 -4.66 -14.40 22.57
N ALA A 62 -3.94 -14.73 21.50
CA ALA A 62 -2.53 -15.09 21.58
C ALA A 62 -1.65 -13.88 21.97
N HIS A 63 -0.44 -14.16 22.45
CA HIS A 63 0.49 -13.10 22.83
C HIS A 63 0.88 -12.27 21.58
N HIS A 64 0.68 -10.95 21.63
CA HIS A 64 0.81 -10.00 20.50
C HIS A 64 -0.27 -10.10 19.40
N GLU A 65 -1.41 -10.74 19.68
CA GLU A 65 -2.58 -10.67 18.79
C GLU A 65 -3.46 -9.47 19.16
N GLU A 66 -3.85 -8.67 18.17
CA GLU A 66 -4.83 -7.59 18.33
C GLU A 66 -6.15 -7.99 17.67
N GLU A 67 -7.27 -7.69 18.34
CA GLU A 67 -8.59 -8.02 17.85
C GLU A 67 -9.02 -7.04 16.74
N ILE A 68 -9.24 -7.54 15.52
CA ILE A 68 -9.82 -6.75 14.43
C ILE A 68 -11.31 -7.05 14.33
N LYS A 69 -12.14 -6.12 14.81
CA LYS A 69 -13.60 -6.28 14.86
C LYS A 69 -14.26 -6.00 13.51
N ALA A 70 -15.42 -6.61 13.32
CA ALA A 70 -16.32 -6.27 12.24
C ALA A 70 -16.78 -4.82 12.37
N GLY A 71 -16.75 -4.06 11.27
CA GLY A 71 -17.15 -2.66 11.27
C GLY A 71 -16.64 -1.92 10.03
N ASP A 72 -16.95 -0.63 9.96
CA ASP A 72 -16.38 0.23 8.92
C ASP A 72 -14.99 0.67 9.35
N HIS A 73 -14.00 0.43 8.49
CA HIS A 73 -12.61 0.80 8.71
C HIS A 73 -12.17 1.84 7.69
N LEU A 74 -11.30 2.75 8.13
CA LEU A 74 -10.71 3.76 7.27
C LEU A 74 -9.87 3.08 6.16
N HIS A 75 -10.09 3.46 4.91
CA HIS A 75 -9.32 3.02 3.74
C HIS A 75 -8.28 4.06 3.31
N LEU A 76 -8.67 5.33 3.29
CA LEU A 76 -7.85 6.46 2.85
C LEU A 76 -8.24 7.72 3.65
N PRO A 77 -7.37 8.25 4.54
CA PRO A 77 -7.58 9.54 5.19
C PRO A 77 -7.47 10.70 4.19
N PHE A 78 -8.17 11.80 4.46
CA PHE A 78 -7.98 13.07 3.75
C PHE A 78 -6.91 13.93 4.40
N THR A 79 -5.71 13.37 4.49
CA THR A 79 -4.54 14.03 5.06
C THR A 79 -3.66 14.69 3.99
N ASP A 80 -2.76 15.57 4.43
CA ASP A 80 -1.75 16.16 3.57
C ASP A 80 -0.83 15.06 3.00
N GLY A 81 -0.51 15.16 1.70
CA GLY A 81 0.38 14.22 1.02
C GLY A 81 -0.34 13.11 0.23
N VAL A 82 -1.66 13.01 0.33
CA VAL A 82 -2.45 12.21 -0.61
C VAL A 82 -2.32 12.83 -2.01
N ARG A 83 -1.93 12.02 -3.01
CA ARG A 83 -1.69 12.49 -4.40
C ARG A 83 -2.95 12.52 -5.27
N LEU A 84 -4.11 12.68 -4.63
CA LEU A 84 -5.42 12.74 -5.28
C LEU A 84 -6.01 14.15 -5.18
N ILE A 85 -6.81 14.49 -6.19
CA ILE A 85 -7.72 15.62 -6.20
C ILE A 85 -9.11 15.07 -5.83
N ARG A 86 -9.77 15.69 -4.85
CA ARG A 86 -11.14 15.38 -4.46
C ARG A 86 -12.05 16.56 -4.80
N GLU A 87 -13.10 16.32 -5.57
CA GLU A 87 -14.17 17.27 -5.87
C GLU A 87 -15.52 16.66 -5.44
N GLY A 88 -15.96 17.00 -4.23
CA GLY A 88 -17.11 16.34 -3.60
C GLY A 88 -16.85 14.85 -3.39
N ASP A 89 -17.59 14.01 -4.11
CA ASP A 89 -17.51 12.55 -4.03
C ASP A 89 -16.74 11.94 -5.23
N THR A 90 -16.03 12.77 -6.00
CA THR A 90 -15.22 12.32 -7.15
C THR A 90 -13.74 12.47 -6.86
N PHE A 91 -12.96 11.47 -7.26
CA PHE A 91 -11.50 11.42 -7.11
C PHE A 91 -10.81 11.40 -8.47
N ALA A 92 -9.72 12.16 -8.58
CA ALA A 92 -8.84 12.14 -9.74
C ALA A 92 -7.38 12.11 -9.30
N SER A 93 -6.49 11.54 -10.10
CA SER A 93 -5.06 11.66 -9.88
C SER A 93 -4.56 13.06 -10.25
N ILE A 94 -3.62 13.59 -9.47
CA ILE A 94 -2.79 14.71 -9.91
C ILE A 94 -1.98 14.23 -11.14
N PRO A 95 -2.03 14.90 -12.31
CA PRO A 95 -1.43 14.39 -13.55
C PRO A 95 0.04 14.02 -13.44
N GLU A 96 0.82 14.81 -12.70
CA GLU A 96 2.25 14.62 -12.48
C GLU A 96 2.56 13.33 -11.69
N TYR A 97 1.61 12.84 -10.90
CA TYR A 97 1.75 11.67 -10.04
C TYR A 97 0.86 10.50 -10.46
N ALA A 98 0.18 10.60 -11.61
CA ALA A 98 -0.79 9.63 -12.10
C ALA A 98 -0.26 8.18 -12.08
N ASN A 99 0.98 7.98 -12.54
CA ASN A 99 1.65 6.69 -12.62
C ASN A 99 2.52 6.37 -11.40
N HIS A 100 2.53 7.22 -10.36
CA HIS A 100 3.25 6.92 -9.13
C HIS A 100 2.45 5.92 -8.30
N PRO A 101 3.11 5.16 -7.41
CA PRO A 101 2.41 4.33 -6.45
C PRO A 101 1.46 5.16 -5.60
N MET A 102 0.27 4.62 -5.34
CA MET A 102 -0.68 5.21 -4.41
C MET A 102 -0.10 5.13 -2.99
N THR A 103 -0.24 6.22 -2.23
CA THR A 103 0.28 6.35 -0.87
C THR A 103 -0.79 6.79 0.11
N MET A 104 -0.49 6.75 1.42
CA MET A 104 -1.43 7.06 2.50
C MET A 104 -2.65 6.12 2.54
N VAL A 105 -2.52 4.91 2.01
CA VAL A 105 -3.60 3.90 2.04
C VAL A 105 -3.40 3.02 3.25
N THR A 106 -4.47 2.76 4.01
CA THR A 106 -4.42 1.82 5.14
C THR A 106 -4.39 0.38 4.63
N TRP A 107 -4.06 -0.58 5.51
CA TRP A 107 -4.16 -2.00 5.14
C TRP A 107 -5.58 -2.39 4.67
N PHE A 108 -6.61 -1.86 5.34
CA PHE A 108 -8.01 -2.10 4.96
C PHE A 108 -8.34 -1.55 3.57
N GLY A 109 -7.84 -0.35 3.23
CA GLY A 109 -8.00 0.23 1.90
C GLY A 109 -7.32 -0.58 0.81
N ALA A 110 -6.10 -1.06 1.05
CA ALA A 110 -5.37 -1.90 0.11
C ALA A 110 -6.08 -3.26 -0.09
N ASN A 111 -6.53 -3.89 1.00
CA ASN A 111 -7.28 -5.13 0.95
C ASN A 111 -8.63 -4.97 0.22
N ALA A 112 -9.35 -3.88 0.48
CA ALA A 112 -10.61 -3.58 -0.19
C ALA A 112 -10.41 -3.36 -1.70
N TYR A 113 -9.36 -2.64 -2.10
CA TYR A 113 -8.96 -2.50 -3.51
C TYR A 113 -8.75 -3.87 -4.17
N CYS A 114 -7.94 -4.73 -3.54
CA CYS A 114 -7.70 -6.07 -4.07
C CYS A 114 -9.00 -6.87 -4.22
N LYS A 115 -9.85 -6.88 -3.19
CA LYS A 115 -11.14 -7.60 -3.21
C LYS A 115 -12.08 -7.07 -4.28
N PHE A 116 -12.12 -5.75 -4.51
CA PHE A 116 -12.94 -5.12 -5.53
C PHE A 116 -12.64 -5.67 -6.94
N TYR A 117 -11.35 -5.93 -7.23
CA TYR A 117 -10.91 -6.52 -8.49
C TYR A 117 -10.79 -8.06 -8.45
N GLY A 118 -11.30 -8.72 -7.41
CA GLY A 118 -11.26 -10.18 -7.27
C GLY A 118 -9.89 -10.76 -6.92
N GLY A 119 -8.95 -9.93 -6.47
CA GLY A 119 -7.64 -10.32 -5.96
C GLY A 119 -7.56 -10.33 -4.43
N ARG A 120 -6.34 -10.46 -3.91
CA ARG A 120 -6.00 -10.30 -2.49
C ARG A 120 -4.59 -9.75 -2.32
N LEU A 121 -4.27 -9.28 -1.13
CA LEU A 121 -2.89 -8.98 -0.78
C LEU A 121 -2.04 -10.27 -0.84
N PRO A 122 -0.76 -10.17 -1.24
CA PRO A 122 0.14 -11.31 -1.20
C PRO A 122 0.44 -11.70 0.25
N LEU A 123 0.70 -12.98 0.47
CA LEU A 123 1.33 -13.43 1.70
C LEU A 123 2.79 -12.98 1.72
N GLU A 124 3.39 -12.85 2.90
CA GLU A 124 4.82 -12.52 3.05
C GLU A 124 5.71 -13.46 2.19
N LEU A 125 5.46 -14.77 2.25
CA LEU A 125 6.20 -15.76 1.46
C LEU A 125 6.00 -15.64 -0.06
N GLU A 126 4.83 -15.17 -0.50
CA GLU A 126 4.56 -14.92 -1.93
C GLU A 126 5.28 -13.65 -2.39
N TRP A 127 5.23 -12.61 -1.56
CA TRP A 127 5.91 -11.34 -1.81
C TRP A 127 7.42 -11.55 -1.89
N GLU A 128 8.00 -12.28 -0.95
CA GLU A 128 9.43 -12.62 -0.97
C GLU A 128 9.80 -13.48 -2.18
N LYS A 129 9.00 -14.51 -2.51
CA LYS A 129 9.27 -15.36 -3.70
C LYS A 129 9.22 -14.54 -4.99
N ALA A 130 8.32 -13.56 -5.09
CA ALA A 130 8.25 -12.67 -6.24
C ALA A 130 9.41 -11.66 -6.29
N ALA A 131 9.84 -11.15 -5.14
CA ALA A 131 10.84 -10.09 -5.04
C ALA A 131 12.29 -10.59 -5.11
N ARG A 132 12.62 -11.75 -4.52
CA ARG A 132 14.00 -12.20 -4.25
C ARG A 132 14.85 -12.46 -5.50
N GLY A 133 14.25 -12.54 -6.69
CA GLY A 133 14.95 -12.96 -7.91
C GLY A 133 15.11 -14.48 -8.01
N THR A 134 15.79 -14.95 -9.06
CA THR A 134 15.94 -16.40 -9.34
C THR A 134 17.34 -16.95 -9.08
N GLU A 135 18.30 -16.06 -8.79
CA GLU A 135 19.69 -16.44 -8.55
C GLU A 135 19.90 -16.90 -7.11
N ILE A 136 20.74 -17.93 -6.95
CA ILE A 136 21.09 -18.56 -5.68
C ILE A 136 22.62 -18.65 -5.61
N VAL A 137 23.22 -18.19 -4.52
CA VAL A 137 24.65 -18.25 -4.26
C VAL A 137 24.89 -19.26 -3.13
N GLY A 138 25.38 -20.45 -3.48
CA GLY A 138 25.50 -21.55 -2.53
C GLY A 138 24.13 -22.12 -2.17
N GLU A 139 23.75 -22.02 -0.90
CA GLU A 139 22.42 -22.43 -0.39
C GLU A 139 21.49 -21.23 -0.12
N ASP A 140 22.01 -20.00 -0.26
CA ASP A 140 21.32 -18.76 0.10
C ASP A 140 20.87 -17.97 -1.14
N GLY A 141 19.79 -17.20 -0.99
CA GLY A 141 19.41 -16.18 -1.96
C GLY A 141 20.27 -14.92 -1.83
N LEU A 142 20.27 -14.09 -2.88
CA LEU A 142 20.96 -12.80 -2.88
C LEU A 142 20.41 -11.83 -1.82
N ALA A 143 21.25 -10.90 -1.38
CA ALA A 143 20.85 -9.83 -0.46
C ALA A 143 19.78 -8.89 -1.07
N PHE A 144 19.88 -8.61 -2.37
CA PHE A 144 18.92 -7.81 -3.14
C PHE A 144 18.45 -8.57 -4.39
N PRO A 145 17.29 -8.21 -4.98
CA PRO A 145 16.75 -8.87 -6.17
C PRO A 145 17.71 -8.91 -7.38
N TRP A 146 18.70 -8.02 -7.40
CA TRP A 146 19.63 -7.80 -8.50
C TRP A 146 21.11 -8.10 -8.15
N GLY A 147 21.41 -8.56 -6.94
CA GLY A 147 22.79 -8.85 -6.53
C GLY A 147 23.06 -8.66 -5.04
N GLU A 148 24.35 -8.68 -4.70
CA GLU A 148 24.84 -8.49 -3.33
C GLU A 148 24.97 -7.01 -2.93
N GLU A 149 24.98 -6.10 -3.90
CA GLU A 149 25.18 -4.66 -3.67
C GLU A 149 23.97 -3.85 -4.15
N ILE A 150 23.69 -2.74 -3.45
CA ILE A 150 22.69 -1.74 -3.83
C ILE A 150 23.38 -0.48 -4.32
N HIS A 151 22.95 0.01 -5.48
CA HIS A 151 23.40 1.28 -6.06
C HIS A 151 22.20 2.21 -6.25
N GLY A 152 22.46 3.51 -6.35
CA GLY A 152 21.41 4.54 -6.34
C GLY A 152 20.41 4.48 -7.49
N ASN A 153 20.68 3.71 -8.55
CA ASN A 153 19.75 3.49 -9.67
C ASN A 153 18.93 2.19 -9.54
N ASN A 154 19.11 1.40 -8.48
CA ASN A 154 18.39 0.15 -8.30
C ASN A 154 17.03 0.33 -7.60
N ALA A 155 16.95 1.27 -6.65
CA ALA A 155 15.75 1.54 -5.88
C ALA A 155 15.73 2.99 -5.37
N ASN A 156 14.56 3.44 -4.93
CA ASN A 156 14.41 4.69 -4.20
C ASN A 156 14.65 4.45 -2.71
N PHE A 157 15.84 4.78 -2.19
CA PHE A 157 16.22 4.55 -0.80
C PHE A 157 17.07 5.71 -0.25
N TYR A 158 17.13 5.80 1.07
CA TYR A 158 17.90 6.86 1.73
C TYR A 158 19.41 6.73 1.46
N SER A 159 20.08 7.84 1.15
CA SER A 159 21.52 7.85 0.79
C SER A 159 21.83 7.05 -0.48
N SER A 160 20.92 7.05 -1.45
CA SER A 160 21.18 6.56 -2.81
C SER A 160 22.27 7.37 -3.52
N PHE A 161 22.50 8.63 -3.08
CA PHE A 161 23.38 9.62 -3.71
C PHE A 161 23.05 9.87 -5.19
N ASP A 162 21.82 9.58 -5.60
CA ASP A 162 21.35 9.83 -6.95
C ASP A 162 21.18 11.34 -7.23
N LEU A 163 20.80 11.68 -8.47
CA LEU A 163 20.59 13.07 -8.86
C LEU A 163 19.37 13.69 -8.17
N PHE A 164 18.37 12.90 -7.79
CA PHE A 164 17.14 13.37 -7.16
C PHE A 164 17.39 13.77 -5.70
N GLU A 165 18.21 13.03 -4.96
CA GLU A 165 18.66 13.42 -3.62
C GLU A 165 19.39 14.78 -3.65
N LYS A 166 20.21 15.03 -4.69
CA LYS A 166 20.90 16.32 -4.87
C LYS A 166 19.95 17.48 -5.21
N MET A 167 18.90 17.21 -5.99
CA MET A 167 17.97 18.23 -6.48
C MET A 167 16.85 18.54 -5.48
N PHE A 168 16.36 17.53 -4.76
CA PHE A 168 15.15 17.60 -3.94
C PHE A 168 15.41 17.30 -2.46
N GLY A 169 16.66 17.02 -2.08
CA GLY A 169 17.06 16.66 -0.73
C GLY A 169 16.87 15.17 -0.45
N LYS A 170 17.32 14.73 0.73
CA LYS A 170 17.39 13.30 1.11
C LYS A 170 16.07 12.54 1.13
N LEU A 171 14.96 13.26 1.31
CA LEU A 171 13.62 12.68 1.28
C LEU A 171 13.05 12.61 -0.15
N GLY A 172 13.68 13.29 -1.11
CA GLY A 172 13.16 13.45 -2.46
C GLY A 172 11.77 14.11 -2.49
N ASN A 173 11.12 14.04 -3.65
CA ASN A 173 9.70 14.33 -3.83
C ASN A 173 8.90 13.08 -4.23
N THR A 174 9.55 11.90 -4.30
CA THR A 174 8.99 10.63 -4.75
C THR A 174 8.90 9.64 -3.58
N THR A 175 7.69 9.19 -3.30
CA THR A 175 7.37 8.07 -2.41
C THR A 175 6.90 6.87 -3.26
N PRO A 176 7.06 5.62 -2.77
CA PRO A 176 7.65 5.24 -1.49
C PRO A 176 9.19 5.28 -1.51
N VAL A 177 9.78 5.51 -0.34
CA VAL A 177 11.23 5.43 -0.09
C VAL A 177 11.46 4.31 0.90
N GLY A 178 12.32 3.35 0.57
CA GLY A 178 12.74 2.30 1.52
C GLY A 178 13.79 2.82 2.50
N PHE A 179 13.75 2.32 3.74
CA PHE A 179 14.80 2.50 4.75
C PHE A 179 15.83 1.38 4.68
#